data_AF-A0A1I1YZD7-F1
#
_entry.id   AF-A0A1I1YZD7-F1
#
_cell.length_a   1.000
_cell.length_b   1.000
_cell.length_c   1.000
_cell.angle_alpha   90.00
_cell.angle_beta   90.00
_cell.angle_gamma   90.00
#
_symmetry.space_group_name_H-M   'P 1'
#
loop_
_entity.id
_entity.type
_entity.pdbx_description
1 polymer ?
#
loop_
_entity_poly.entity_id
_entity_poly.type
_entity_poly.pdbx_seq_one_letter_code
_entity_poly.pdbx_strand_id
1 'polypeptide(L)' 'MEDPISIGTIGLIKAIESYRPNKGTKLATFAARCIESEILMHLRSLKKTIKTCLSTIRLGQTKRAMKSL' A
#
# COMPACT_ATOMS: atom_id res chain seq x y z
N MET A 1 1.77 -6.62 -19.15
CA MET A 1 0.52 -5.84 -19.05
C MET A 1 0.20 -5.77 -17.57
N GLU A 2 0.46 -4.64 -16.92
CA GLU A 2 0.12 -4.45 -15.50
C GLU A 2 -1.17 -3.64 -15.45
N ASP A 3 -2.30 -4.35 -15.62
CA ASP A 3 -3.59 -3.69 -15.66
C ASP A 3 -3.91 -3.02 -14.31
N PRO A 4 -4.58 -1.86 -14.31
CA PRO A 4 -5.01 -1.19 -13.08
C PRO A 4 -5.81 -2.12 -12.15
N ILE A 5 -6.53 -3.08 -12.71
CA ILE A 5 -7.25 -4.13 -11.97
C ILE A 5 -6.26 -5.03 -11.23
N SER A 6 -5.26 -5.58 -11.90
CA SER A 6 -4.24 -6.45 -11.30
C SER A 6 -3.45 -5.74 -10.20
N ILE A 7 -3.10 -4.46 -10.40
CA ILE A 7 -2.42 -3.63 -9.38
C ILE A 7 -3.35 -3.41 -8.17
N GLY A 8 -4.62 -3.14 -8.41
CA GLY A 8 -5.63 -3.01 -7.35
C GLY A 8 -5.82 -4.32 -6.56
N THR A 9 -5.80 -5.47 -7.22
CA THR A 9 -5.89 -6.79 -6.57
C THR A 9 -4.74 -7.03 -5.59
N ILE A 10 -3.51 -6.66 -5.96
CA ILE A 10 -2.35 -6.73 -5.04
C ILE A 10 -2.59 -5.86 -3.80
N GLY A 11 -3.09 -4.64 -3.99
CA GLY A 11 -3.43 -3.73 -2.88
C GLY A 11 -4.52 -4.29 -1.97
N LEU A 12 -5.51 -4.97 -2.53
CA LEU A 12 -6.59 -5.61 -1.78
C LEU A 12 -6.12 -6.80 -0.96
N ILE A 13 -5.29 -7.68 -1.52
CA ILE A 13 -4.71 -8.84 -0.80
C ILE A 13 -3.94 -8.36 0.43
N LYS A 14 -3.04 -7.38 0.24
CA LYS A 14 -2.25 -6.78 1.33
C LYS A 14 -3.13 -6.15 2.41
N ALA A 15 -4.24 -5.53 2.00
CA ALA A 15 -5.20 -4.96 2.93
C ALA A 15 -5.84 -6.03 3.81
N ILE A 16 -6.28 -7.16 3.23
CA ILE A 16 -6.92 -8.24 3.98
C ILE A 16 -5.92 -8.89 4.96
N GLU A 17 -4.72 -9.22 4.50
CA GLU A 17 -3.69 -9.86 5.34
C GLU A 17 -3.24 -8.98 6.52
N SER A 18 -3.15 -7.66 6.28
CA SER A 18 -2.65 -6.70 7.28
C SER A 18 -3.77 -6.05 8.11
N TYR A 19 -5.04 -6.30 7.80
CA TYR A 19 -6.15 -5.69 8.52
C TYR A 19 -6.17 -6.15 9.97
N ARG A 20 -6.46 -5.21 10.87
CA ARG A 20 -6.62 -5.46 12.30
C ARG A 20 -7.92 -4.80 12.75
N PRO A 21 -8.96 -5.56 13.10
CA PRO A 21 -10.25 -4.99 13.49
C PRO A 21 -10.17 -4.14 14.78
N ASN A 22 -9.15 -4.39 15.61
CA ASN A 22 -8.89 -3.62 16.84
C ASN A 22 -8.47 -2.15 16.61
N LYS A 23 -8.21 -1.72 15.36
CA LYS A 23 -7.79 -0.34 15.06
C LYS A 23 -8.95 0.62 14.77
N GLY A 24 -10.21 0.17 14.92
CA GLY A 24 -11.39 1.03 14.77
C GLY A 24 -11.64 1.59 13.36
N THR A 25 -10.86 1.17 12.36
CA THR A 25 -11.03 1.57 10.95
C THR A 25 -11.78 0.49 10.20
N LYS A 26 -12.79 0.85 9.41
CA LYS A 26 -13.51 -0.10 8.56
C LYS A 26 -12.58 -0.71 7.49
N LEU A 27 -12.72 -2.01 7.23
CA LEU A 27 -11.93 -2.71 6.21
C LEU A 27 -11.96 -2.01 4.85
N ALA A 28 -13.11 -1.51 4.41
CA ALA A 28 -13.25 -0.77 3.16
C ALA A 28 -12.33 0.46 3.08
N THR A 29 -12.26 1.24 4.17
CA THR A 29 -11.39 2.42 4.26
C THR A 29 -9.91 2.03 4.26
N PHE A 30 -9.56 0.91 4.90
CA PHE A 30 -8.19 0.40 4.89
C PHE A 30 -7.78 -0.13 3.51
N ALA A 31 -8.65 -0.89 2.86
CA ALA A 31 -8.45 -1.42 1.52
C ALA A 31 -8.28 -0.32 0.47
N ALA A 32 -9.11 0.73 0.52
CA ALA A 32 -8.98 1.89 -0.37
C ALA A 32 -7.58 2.53 -0.28
N ARG A 33 -7.03 2.67 0.93
CA ARG A 33 -5.68 3.22 1.14
C ARG A 33 -4.57 2.32 0.59
N CYS A 34 -4.73 1.00 0.71
CA CYS A 34 -3.76 0.04 0.18
C CYS A 34 -3.78 0.00 -1.36
N ILE A 35 -4.98 0.05 -1.97
CA ILE A 35 -5.16 0.13 -3.42
C ILE A 35 -4.55 1.42 -3.97
N GLU A 36 -4.85 2.57 -3.36
CA GLU A 36 -4.25 3.86 -3.73
C GLU A 36 -2.72 3.82 -3.64
N SER A 37 -2.17 3.19 -2.61
CA SER A 37 -0.72 3.04 -2.43
C SER A 37 -0.07 2.22 -3.54
N GLU A 38 -0.67 1.10 -3.96
CA GLU A 38 -0.12 0.27 -5.05
C GLU A 38 -0.21 0.98 -6.41
N ILE A 39 -1.33 1.66 -6.69
CA ILE A 39 -1.48 2.48 -7.90
C ILE A 39 -0.42 3.58 -7.92
N LEU A 40 -0.21 4.29 -6.80
CA LEU A 40 0.82 5.31 -6.70
C LEU A 40 2.24 4.73 -6.84
N MET A 41 2.50 3.52 -6.35
CA MET A 41 3.78 2.85 -6.53
C MET A 41 4.02 2.47 -7.99
N HIS A 42 3.01 1.94 -8.68
CA HIS A 42 3.09 1.62 -10.11
C HIS A 42 3.29 2.89 -10.94
N LEU A 43 2.50 3.94 -10.72
CA LEU A 43 2.66 5.25 -11.38
C LEU A 43 4.03 5.89 -11.10
N ARG A 44 4.58 5.71 -9.89
CA ARG A 44 5.94 6.15 -9.58
C ARG A 44 6.98 5.31 -10.30
N SER A 45 6.81 3.99 -10.40
CA SER A 45 7.71 3.11 -11.17
C SER A 45 7.79 3.55 -12.62
N LEU A 46 6.65 3.89 -13.23
CA LEU A 46 6.57 4.46 -14.57
C LEU A 46 7.29 5.82 -14.70
N LYS A 47 7.31 6.64 -13.63
CA LYS A 47 7.97 7.96 -13.61
C LYS A 47 9.41 7.94 -13.06
N LYS A 48 9.88 6.82 -12.49
CA LYS A 48 11.19 6.68 -11.82
C LYS A 48 12.30 6.32 -12.82
N THR A 49 12.36 7.06 -13.92
CA THR A 49 13.64 7.49 -14.51
C THR A 49 14.26 8.62 -13.68
N ILE A 50 13.50 9.27 -12.78
CA ILE A 50 13.97 10.47 -12.08
C ILE A 50 13.67 10.38 -10.58
N LYS A 51 14.74 10.35 -9.77
CA LYS A 51 14.79 10.59 -8.31
C LYS A 51 14.31 9.46 -7.40
N THR A 52 15.24 8.53 -7.19
CA THR A 52 15.44 7.84 -5.91
C THR A 52 15.56 8.86 -4.76
N CYS A 53 15.09 8.47 -3.57
CA CYS A 53 15.15 9.20 -2.30
C CYS A 53 13.98 10.18 -2.06
N LEU A 54 12.87 9.65 -1.49
CA LEU A 54 11.88 10.35 -0.63
C LEU A 54 10.71 9.42 -0.23
N SER A 55 10.56 8.24 -0.83
CA SER A 55 9.44 7.32 -0.54
C SER A 55 9.57 6.47 0.74
N THR A 56 10.71 6.53 1.44
CA THR A 56 10.88 5.86 2.75
C THR A 56 10.09 6.55 3.88
N ILE A 57 9.61 7.79 3.68
CA ILE A 57 8.94 8.58 4.73
C ILE A 57 7.45 8.20 4.91
N ARG A 58 6.83 7.49 3.95
CA ARG A 58 5.43 7.00 4.06
C ARG A 58 5.31 5.47 4.15
N LEU A 59 6.41 4.71 4.12
CA LEU A 59 6.43 3.29 4.55
C LEU A 59 6.28 3.13 6.08
N GLY A 60 6.19 4.26 6.80
CA GLY A 60 6.05 4.34 8.26
C GLY A 60 4.65 4.08 8.85
N GLN A 61 3.70 3.50 8.10
CA GLN A 61 2.40 3.10 8.68
C GLN A 61 2.12 1.59 8.65
N THR A 62 3.01 0.76 8.10
CA THR A 62 2.95 -0.72 8.26
C THR A 62 4.28 -1.39 8.57
N LYS A 63 5.43 -0.69 8.61
CA LYS A 63 6.65 -1.24 9.24
C LYS A 63 6.68 -1.10 10.78
N ARG A 64 5.71 -0.41 11.39
CA ARG A 64 5.59 -0.29 12.86
C ARG A 64 4.69 -1.36 13.50
N ALA A 65 3.98 -2.16 12.70
CA ALA A 65 3.18 -3.28 13.20
C ALA A 65 3.92 -4.64 13.14
N MET A 66 5.13 -4.67 12.57
CA MET A 66 6.02 -5.85 12.55
C MET A 66 7.36 -5.55 13.26
N LYS A 67 7.30 -4.93 14.44
CA LYS A 67 8.45 -4.92 15.37
C LYS A 67 8.02 -5.22 16.81
N SER A 68 7.03 -6.09 16.98
CA SER A 68 6.68 -6.76 18.23
C SER A 68 5.85 -8.01 17.92
N LEU A 69 6.46 -8.94 17.19
CA LEU A 69 6.51 -10.35 17.56
C LEU A 69 7.90 -10.87 17.19
#